data_AF-A0A2H0D5S6-F1
#
_entry.id   AF-A0A2H0D5S6-F1
#
_cell.length_a   1.000
_cell.length_b   1.000
_cell.length_c   1.000
_cell.angle_alpha   90.00
_cell.angle_beta   90.00
_cell.angle_gamma   90.00
#
_symmetry.space_group_name_H-M   'P 1'
#
loop_
_entity.id
_entity.type
_entity.pdbx_description
1 polymer ?
#
loop_
_entity_poly.entity_id
_entity_poly.type
_entity_poly.pdbx_seq_one_letter_code
_entity_poly.pdbx_strand_id
1 'polypeptide(L)'
;MNKLFENELKVINIGLKSFKETLDEQNVQSIQVDWKPPLISDPSMFDVIRKNSNKIETANKETVTRILKSKPVLTGMGKAIDIIPGMKKNLLLHAGPPVAWDKMCGPMKGAV
;
A
#
# COMPACT_ATOMS: atom_id res chain seq x y z
N MET A 1 25.81 9.30 23.24
CA MET A 1 24.62 10.16 23.35
C MET A 1 24.47 10.90 22.02
N ASN A 2 23.25 10.96 21.47
CA ASN A 2 23.05 11.39 20.08
C ASN A 2 22.85 12.93 20.03
N LYS A 3 23.75 13.66 19.36
CA LYS A 3 23.76 15.14 19.30
C LYS A 3 22.59 15.76 18.51
N LEU A 4 21.66 14.93 18.04
CA LEU A 4 20.56 15.31 17.16
C LEU A 4 19.61 16.32 17.80
N PHE A 5 19.37 16.20 19.11
CA PHE A 5 18.45 17.07 19.86
C PHE A 5 19.15 18.24 20.56
N GLU A 6 20.47 18.36 20.39
CA GLU A 6 21.27 19.43 21.00
C GLU A 6 21.35 20.67 20.08
N ASN A 7 20.81 20.60 18.85
CA ASN A 7 20.87 21.65 17.85
C ASN A 7 19.49 21.89 17.21
N GLU A 8 19.32 23.05 16.58
CA GLU A 8 18.14 23.37 15.78
C GLU A 8 17.96 22.36 14.63
N LEU A 9 16.77 21.79 14.52
CA LEU A 9 16.44 20.78 13.51
C LEU A 9 16.10 21.44 12.17
N LYS A 10 16.79 21.03 11.11
CA LYS A 10 16.46 21.39 9.73
C LYS A 10 15.68 20.24 9.08
N VAL A 11 14.41 20.47 8.76
CA VAL A 11 13.52 19.40 8.30
C VAL A 11 13.24 19.48 6.80
N ILE A 12 13.36 18.35 6.11
CA ILE A 12 12.91 18.19 4.73
C ILE A 12 11.68 17.27 4.76
N ASN A 13 10.50 17.83 4.52
CA ASN A 13 9.27 17.06 4.45
C ASN A 13 9.06 16.51 3.03
N ILE A 14 8.77 15.22 2.93
CA ILE A 14 8.49 14.51 1.68
C ILE A 14 7.17 13.76 1.86
N GLY A 15 6.25 13.93 0.90
CA GLY A 15 4.93 13.29 0.96
C GLY A 15 3.84 14.26 1.43
N LEU A 16 3.09 13.87 2.46
CA LEU A 16 1.90 14.63 2.89
C LEU A 16 2.27 16.03 3.38
N LYS A 17 1.62 17.03 2.81
CA LYS A 17 1.84 18.45 3.14
C LYS A 17 1.45 18.77 4.59
N SER A 18 0.47 18.06 5.15
CA SER A 18 0.01 18.25 6.53
C SER A 18 1.12 18.10 7.58
N PHE A 19 2.14 17.28 7.32
CA PHE A 19 3.28 17.18 8.24
C PHE A 19 4.16 18.42 8.26
N LYS A 20 4.30 19.12 7.13
CA LYS A 20 4.96 20.42 7.10
C LYS A 20 4.13 21.46 7.85
N GLU A 21 2.81 21.46 7.63
CA GLU A 21 1.91 22.43 8.27
C GLU A 21 2.03 22.36 9.81
N THR A 22 2.10 21.15 10.37
CA THR A 22 2.37 20.96 11.81
C THR A 22 3.72 21.54 12.25
N LEU A 23 4.77 21.43 11.42
CA LEU A 23 6.09 21.99 11.75
C LEU A 23 6.10 23.52 11.69
N ASP A 24 5.38 24.09 10.73
CA ASP A 24 5.24 25.54 10.58
C ASP A 24 4.49 26.15 11.79
N GLU A 25 3.45 25.47 12.29
CA GLU A 25 2.74 25.87 13.52
C GLU A 25 3.64 25.87 14.77
N GLN A 26 4.65 24.99 14.81
CA GLN A 26 5.64 24.94 15.89
C GLN A 26 6.85 25.85 15.63
N ASN A 27 6.81 26.71 14.60
CA ASN A 27 7.91 27.59 14.19
C ASN A 27 9.22 26.84 13.88
N VAL A 28 9.13 25.60 13.39
CA VAL A 28 10.30 24.80 13.00
C VAL A 28 10.64 25.04 11.53
N GLN A 29 11.91 25.31 11.23
CA GLN A 29 12.37 25.49 9.85
C GLN A 29 12.21 24.18 9.04
N SER A 30 11.29 24.20 8.06
CA SER A 30 11.02 23.03 7.22
C SER A 30 10.80 23.40 5.74
N ILE A 31 11.25 22.53 4.83
CA ILE A 31 11.03 22.65 3.38
C ILE A 31 10.10 21.53 2.93
N GLN A 32 9.07 21.85 2.14
CA GLN A 32 8.26 20.84 1.44
C GLN A 32 8.95 20.47 0.13
N VAL A 33 9.20 19.20 -0.07
CA VAL A 33 9.56 18.67 -1.38
C VAL A 33 8.29 18.16 -2.05
N ASP A 34 7.97 18.70 -3.23
CA ASP A 34 6.93 18.12 -4.11
C ASP A 34 7.47 16.89 -4.86
N TRP A 35 7.93 15.92 -4.08
CA TRP A 35 8.41 14.65 -4.62
C TRP A 35 7.21 13.80 -5.00
N LYS A 36 7.25 13.25 -6.21
CA LYS A 36 6.30 12.23 -6.69
C LYS A 36 7.11 11.04 -7.19
N PRO A 37 6.64 9.79 -7.02
CA PRO A 37 7.29 8.65 -7.64
C PRO A 37 7.36 8.88 -9.16
N PRO A 38 8.40 8.36 -9.84
CA PRO A 38 8.51 8.49 -11.29
C PRO A 38 7.24 7.91 -11.93
N LEU A 39 6.44 8.80 -12.52
CA LEU A 39 5.26 8.39 -13.27
C LEU A 39 5.74 7.89 -14.64
N ILE A 40 5.26 6.71 -15.04
CA ILE A 40 5.40 6.25 -16.41
C ILE A 40 4.59 7.23 -17.28
N SER A 41 5.29 8.15 -17.95
CA SER A 41 4.69 9.18 -18.79
C SER A 41 4.65 8.73 -20.25
N ASP A 42 4.17 7.50 -20.52
CA ASP A 42 3.95 7.01 -21.87
C ASP A 42 2.58 7.50 -22.37
N PRO A 43 2.52 8.45 -23.33
CA PRO A 43 1.25 8.99 -23.81
C PRO A 43 0.34 7.93 -24.43
N SER A 44 0.92 6.86 -25.00
CA SER A 44 0.18 5.79 -25.66
C SER A 44 -0.69 4.99 -24.69
N MET A 45 -0.28 4.89 -23.41
CA MET A 45 -1.08 4.26 -22.35
C MET A 45 -2.40 5.01 -22.13
N PHE A 46 -2.34 6.35 -22.14
CA PHE A 46 -3.54 7.17 -21.96
C PHE A 46 -4.49 7.07 -23.16
N ASP A 47 -3.98 6.85 -24.37
CA ASP A 47 -4.82 6.59 -25.54
C ASP A 47 -5.59 5.29 -25.40
N VAL A 48 -4.96 4.22 -24.89
CA VAL A 48 -5.64 2.96 -24.61
C VAL A 48 -6.74 3.15 -23.56
N ILE A 49 -6.47 3.89 -22.48
CA ILE A 49 -7.47 4.20 -21.44
C ILE A 49 -8.62 5.02 -22.03
N ARG A 50 -8.33 6.11 -22.77
CA ARG A 50 -9.34 6.95 -23.42
C ARG A 50 -10.24 6.15 -24.36
N LYS A 51 -9.63 5.32 -25.21
CA LYS A 51 -10.34 4.44 -26.15
C LYS A 51 -11.28 3.46 -25.46
N ASN A 52 -10.95 3.03 -24.24
CA ASN A 52 -11.74 2.06 -23.47
C ASN A 52 -12.52 2.68 -22.31
N SER A 53 -12.57 4.01 -22.20
CA SER A 53 -13.14 4.75 -21.07
C SER A 53 -14.55 4.29 -20.67
N ASN A 54 -15.47 4.16 -21.64
CA ASN A 54 -16.82 3.69 -21.38
C ASN A 54 -16.86 2.26 -20.82
N LYS A 55 -16.02 1.35 -21.35
CA LYS A 55 -15.94 -0.03 -20.87
C LYS A 55 -15.38 -0.09 -19.45
N ILE A 56 -14.33 0.69 -19.18
CA ILE A 56 -13.72 0.83 -17.86
C ILE A 56 -14.74 1.37 -16.87
N GLU A 57 -15.49 2.41 -17.24
CA GLU A 57 -16.49 3.03 -16.37
C GLU A 57 -17.62 2.05 -16.01
N THR A 58 -18.12 1.30 -16.99
CA THR A 58 -19.12 0.24 -16.72
C THR A 58 -18.55 -0.84 -15.79
N ALA A 59 -17.32 -1.31 -16.04
CA ALA A 59 -16.68 -2.33 -15.21
C ALA A 59 -16.41 -1.83 -13.77
N ASN A 60 -15.99 -0.58 -13.63
CA ASN A 60 -15.73 0.05 -12.33
C ASN A 60 -17.02 0.21 -11.53
N LYS A 61 -18.10 0.70 -12.16
CA LYS A 61 -19.42 0.82 -11.54
C LYS A 61 -19.94 -0.52 -11.00
N GLU A 62 -19.84 -1.57 -11.79
CA GLU A 62 -20.22 -2.92 -11.36
C GLU A 62 -19.33 -3.42 -10.21
N THR A 63 -18.02 -3.22 -10.31
CA THR A 63 -17.05 -3.64 -9.28
C THR A 63 -17.33 -2.97 -7.94
N VAL A 64 -17.46 -1.64 -7.94
CA VAL A 64 -17.79 -0.86 -6.73
C VAL A 64 -19.15 -1.28 -6.17
N THR A 65 -20.14 -1.51 -7.04
CA THR A 65 -21.46 -1.99 -6.62
C THR A 65 -21.37 -3.32 -5.88
N ARG A 66 -20.57 -4.28 -6.37
CA ARG A 66 -20.36 -5.57 -5.69
C ARG A 66 -19.68 -5.40 -4.33
N ILE A 67 -18.63 -4.58 -4.27
CA ILE A 67 -17.90 -4.30 -3.02
C ILE A 67 -18.85 -3.67 -1.99
N LEU A 68 -19.59 -2.63 -2.35
CA LEU A 68 -20.49 -1.90 -1.44
C LEU A 68 -21.71 -2.72 -1.02
N LYS A 69 -22.23 -3.60 -1.88
CA LYS A 69 -23.35 -4.49 -1.56
C LYS A 69 -22.94 -5.72 -0.75
N SER A 70 -21.65 -6.03 -0.66
CA SER A 70 -21.16 -7.21 0.05
C SER A 70 -21.46 -7.11 1.55
N LYS A 71 -22.06 -8.17 2.11
CA LYS A 71 -22.34 -8.31 3.54
C LYS A 71 -21.72 -9.61 4.05
N PRO A 72 -20.38 -9.64 4.23
CA PRO A 72 -19.71 -10.83 4.74
C PRO A 72 -20.21 -11.15 6.16
N VAL A 73 -20.49 -12.43 6.41
CA VAL A 73 -20.91 -12.94 7.73
C VAL A 73 -20.05 -14.13 8.10
N LEU A 74 -19.77 -14.29 9.40
CA LEU A 74 -19.04 -15.45 9.91
C LEU A 74 -19.95 -16.69 9.85
N THR A 75 -19.56 -17.69 9.07
CA THR A 75 -20.33 -18.94 8.91
C THR A 75 -19.72 -20.13 9.65
N GLY A 76 -18.47 -20.04 10.11
CA GLY A 76 -17.80 -21.12 10.82
C GLY A 76 -16.30 -20.92 10.98
N MET A 77 -15.62 -21.98 11.43
CA MET A 77 -14.18 -22.03 11.68
C MET A 77 -13.67 -23.46 11.48
N GLY A 78 -12.44 -23.61 10.98
CA GLY A 78 -11.81 -24.91 10.77
C GLY A 78 -10.30 -24.78 10.56
N LYS A 79 -9.60 -25.91 10.47
CA LYS A 79 -8.16 -25.90 10.15
C LYS A 79 -7.98 -25.54 8.68
N ALA A 80 -6.95 -24.74 8.38
CA ALA A 80 -6.66 -24.29 7.01
C ALA A 80 -6.57 -25.44 5.99
N ILE A 81 -5.96 -26.56 6.37
CA ILE A 81 -5.80 -27.74 5.51
C ILE A 81 -7.14 -28.38 5.10
N ASP A 82 -8.18 -28.22 5.92
CA ASP A 82 -9.49 -28.84 5.71
C ASP A 82 -10.43 -27.95 4.87
N ILE A 83 -10.25 -26.61 4.93
CA ILE A 83 -11.25 -25.66 4.40
C ILE A 83 -10.72 -24.73 3.29
N ILE A 84 -9.41 -24.55 3.14
CA ILE A 84 -8.83 -23.68 2.11
C ILE A 84 -8.55 -24.49 0.84
N PRO A 85 -9.18 -24.18 -0.31
CA PRO A 85 -8.91 -24.90 -1.55
C PRO A 85 -7.43 -24.83 -1.96
N GLY A 86 -6.83 -25.98 -2.27
CA GLY A 86 -5.45 -26.08 -2.73
C GLY A 86 -4.38 -26.08 -1.62
N MET A 87 -4.78 -26.06 -0.34
CA MET A 87 -3.85 -26.14 0.78
C MET A 87 -3.13 -27.50 0.82
N LYS A 88 -1.86 -27.53 1.26
CA LYS A 88 -1.04 -28.75 1.35
C LYS A 88 -0.34 -28.82 2.71
N LYS A 89 0.05 -30.02 3.14
CA LYS A 89 0.72 -30.26 4.43
C LYS A 89 2.00 -29.44 4.63
N ASN A 90 2.71 -29.14 3.54
CA ASN A 90 3.96 -28.38 3.52
C ASN A 90 3.83 -27.04 2.77
N LEU A 91 2.62 -26.46 2.74
CA LEU A 91 2.38 -25.13 2.20
C LEU A 91 2.13 -24.14 3.33
N LEU A 92 2.92 -23.07 3.37
CA LEU A 92 2.73 -21.94 4.27
C LEU A 92 2.42 -20.70 3.44
N LEU A 93 1.42 -19.91 3.87
CA LEU A 93 1.01 -18.67 3.22
C LEU A 93 1.56 -17.48 4.01
N HIS A 94 1.96 -16.41 3.30
CA HIS A 94 2.42 -15.17 3.90
C HIS A 94 1.64 -13.97 3.34
N ALA A 95 1.74 -12.83 4.03
CA ALA A 95 1.11 -11.59 3.58
C ALA A 95 1.90 -10.95 2.42
N GLY A 96 1.18 -10.19 1.58
CA GLY A 96 1.78 -9.37 0.52
C GLY A 96 1.98 -10.10 -0.82
N PRO A 97 2.67 -9.45 -1.78
CA PRO A 97 2.95 -10.04 -3.09
C PRO A 97 3.95 -11.19 -2.98
N PRO A 98 4.11 -12.02 -4.03
CA PRO A 98 5.06 -13.13 -4.02
C PRO A 98 6.49 -12.69 -3.67
N VAL A 99 7.09 -13.35 -2.68
CA VAL A 99 8.48 -13.12 -2.27
C VAL A 99 9.13 -14.43 -1.85
N ALA A 100 10.36 -14.66 -2.30
CA ALA A 100 11.14 -15.83 -1.89
C ALA A 100 11.64 -15.66 -0.45
N TRP A 101 11.77 -16.76 0.30
CA TRP A 101 12.11 -16.73 1.73
C TRP A 101 13.39 -15.95 2.02
N ASP A 102 14.42 -16.11 1.19
CA ASP A 102 15.70 -15.40 1.30
C ASP A 102 15.57 -13.87 1.24
N LYS A 103 14.52 -13.37 0.57
CA LYS A 103 14.21 -11.94 0.42
C LYS A 103 13.18 -11.40 1.42
N MET A 104 12.60 -12.26 2.25
CA MET A 104 11.70 -11.84 3.32
C MET A 104 12.44 -11.02 4.38
N CYS A 105 11.74 -10.08 5.01
CA CYS A 105 12.27 -9.36 6.16
C CYS A 105 12.42 -10.30 7.38
N GLY A 106 13.25 -9.91 8.35
CA GLY A 106 13.55 -10.73 9.53
C GLY A 106 12.31 -11.30 10.26
N PRO A 107 11.29 -10.48 10.59
CA PRO A 107 10.08 -10.96 11.25
C PRO A 107 9.32 -12.02 10.45
N MET A 108 9.20 -11.85 9.13
CA MET A 108 8.50 -12.80 8.29
C MET A 108 9.26 -14.13 8.18
N LYS A 109 10.60 -14.09 8.10
CA LYS A 109 11.45 -15.31 8.14
C LYS A 109 11.31 -16.10 9.44
N GLY A 110 11.15 -15.41 10.57
CA GLY A 110 10.97 -16.08 11.87
C GLY A 110 9.58 -16.71 12.06
N ALA A 111 8.60 -16.32 11.24
CA ALA A 111 7.23 -16.80 11.34
C ALA A 111 6.93 -18.03 10.46
N VAL A 112 7.74 -18.26 9.41
CA VAL A 112 7.52 -19.31 8.40
C VAL A 112 8.55 -20.43 8.49
#